data_AF-A0A6I2WVN0-F1
#
_entry.id   AF-A0A6I2WVN0-F1
#
_cell.length_a   1.000
_cell.length_b   1.000
_cell.length_c   1.000
_cell.angle_alpha   90.00
_cell.angle_beta   90.00
_cell.angle_gamma   90.00
#
_symmetry.space_group_name_H-M   'P 1'
#
loop_
_entity.id
_entity.type
_entity.pdbx_description
1 polymer ?
#
loop_
_entity_poly.entity_id
_entity_poly.type
_entity_poly.pdbx_seq_one_letter_code
_entity_poly.pdbx_strand_id
1 'polypeptide(L)'
;MARTTIDELKKNRLAAMTADERAVFDETYEATRLALDVGEKVRDAREAAGLSQRELAARMGTSQAAVARLEAGGVGATLTTLQKMAAALDLKVTVELSAAS
;
A
#
# COMPACT_ATOMS: atom_id res chain seq x y z
N MET A 1 2.80 -17.59 -29.99
CA MET A 1 1.90 -17.88 -28.85
C MET A 1 1.60 -16.56 -28.17
N ALA A 2 0.34 -16.20 -27.95
CA ALA A 2 0.00 -14.96 -27.27
C ALA A 2 0.48 -15.02 -25.81
N ARG A 3 1.20 -13.99 -25.34
CA ARG A 3 1.53 -13.86 -23.91
C ARG A 3 0.23 -13.58 -23.16
N THR A 4 -0.17 -14.51 -22.30
CA THR A 4 -1.29 -14.29 -21.39
C THR A 4 -0.95 -13.13 -20.46
N THR A 5 -1.86 -12.15 -20.36
CA THR A 5 -1.66 -10.99 -19.49
C THR A 5 -1.94 -11.34 -18.03
N ILE A 6 -1.44 -10.52 -17.09
CA ILE A 6 -1.73 -10.69 -15.66
C ILE A 6 -3.25 -10.63 -15.42
N ASP A 7 -3.96 -9.77 -16.14
CA ASP A 7 -5.42 -9.64 -16.06
C ASP A 7 -6.14 -10.90 -16.55
N GLU A 8 -5.68 -11.51 -17.65
CA GLU A 8 -6.24 -12.77 -18.15
C GLU A 8 -5.99 -13.94 -17.20
N LEU A 9 -4.78 -14.03 -16.63
CA LEU A 9 -4.45 -15.03 -15.62
C LEU A 9 -5.33 -14.86 -14.38
N LYS A 10 -5.53 -13.62 -13.93
CA LYS A 10 -6.40 -13.28 -12.79
C LYS A 10 -7.84 -13.66 -13.08
N LYS A 11 -8.37 -13.33 -14.26
CA LYS A 11 -9.73 -13.66 -14.69
C LYS A 11 -9.98 -15.17 -14.73
N ASN A 12 -9.04 -15.93 -15.27
CA ASN A 12 -9.14 -17.39 -15.35
C ASN A 12 -9.03 -18.05 -13.97
N ARG A 13 -8.14 -17.56 -13.10
CA ARG A 13 -8.01 -18.03 -11.71
C ARG A 13 -9.31 -17.79 -10.94
N LEU A 14 -9.83 -16.57 -11.02
CA LEU A 14 -11.06 -16.15 -10.38
C LEU A 14 -12.27 -16.99 -10.85
N ALA A 15 -12.36 -17.34 -12.13
CA ALA A 15 -13.43 -18.17 -12.66
C ALA A 15 -13.41 -19.63 -12.15
N ALA A 16 -12.27 -20.11 -11.66
CA ALA A 16 -12.11 -21.46 -11.13
C ALA A 16 -12.30 -21.56 -9.60
N MET A 17 -12.51 -20.44 -8.90
CA MET A 17 -12.65 -20.40 -7.44
C MET A 17 -14.11 -20.59 -7.01
N THR A 18 -14.33 -21.30 -5.90
CA THR A 18 -15.63 -21.39 -5.23
C THR A 18 -16.04 -20.03 -4.65
N ALA A 19 -17.31 -19.89 -4.27
CA ALA A 19 -17.83 -18.65 -3.69
C ALA A 19 -17.08 -18.25 -2.39
N ASP A 20 -16.80 -19.22 -1.52
CA ASP A 20 -16.07 -18.99 -0.27
C ASP A 20 -14.61 -18.60 -0.52
N GLU A 21 -13.93 -19.30 -1.43
CA GLU A 21 -12.56 -18.95 -1.83
C GLU A 21 -12.49 -17.57 -2.48
N ARG A 22 -13.51 -17.20 -3.27
CA ARG A 22 -13.60 -15.88 -3.89
C ARG A 22 -13.84 -14.79 -2.86
N ALA A 23 -14.67 -15.00 -1.85
CA ALA A 23 -14.88 -14.02 -0.78
C ALA A 23 -13.58 -13.73 -0.01
N VAL A 24 -12.82 -14.79 0.34
CA VAL A 24 -11.49 -14.65 0.97
C VAL A 24 -10.49 -13.95 0.04
N PHE A 25 -10.52 -14.27 -1.25
CA PHE A 25 -9.69 -13.61 -2.24
C PHE A 25 -10.02 -12.12 -2.36
N ASP A 26 -11.30 -11.76 -2.45
CA ASP A 26 -11.74 -10.38 -2.62
C ASP A 26 -11.37 -9.55 -1.37
N GLU A 27 -11.61 -10.06 -0.16
CA GLU A 27 -11.20 -9.39 1.09
C GLU A 27 -9.68 -9.14 1.14
N THR A 28 -8.89 -10.18 0.89
CA THR A 28 -7.42 -10.07 0.91
C THR A 28 -6.90 -9.18 -0.21
N TYR A 29 -7.51 -9.23 -1.40
CA TYR A 29 -7.19 -8.38 -2.53
C TYR A 29 -7.47 -6.92 -2.25
N GLU A 30 -8.63 -6.59 -1.69
CA GLU A 30 -9.02 -5.23 -1.36
C GLU A 30 -8.12 -4.62 -0.27
N ALA A 31 -7.85 -5.38 0.80
CA ALA A 31 -6.90 -4.96 1.83
C ALA A 31 -5.50 -4.73 1.26
N THR A 32 -5.02 -5.62 0.39
CA THR A 32 -3.71 -5.50 -0.28
C THR A 32 -3.68 -4.28 -1.21
N ARG A 33 -4.75 -4.05 -1.98
CA ARG A 33 -4.88 -2.90 -2.88
C ARG A 33 -4.82 -1.58 -2.12
N LEU A 34 -5.56 -1.46 -1.01
CA LEU A 34 -5.51 -0.28 -0.15
C LEU A 34 -4.11 -0.06 0.42
N ALA A 35 -3.47 -1.11 0.92
CA ALA A 35 -2.12 -1.00 1.48
C ALA A 35 -1.09 -0.53 0.44
N LEU A 36 -1.20 -1.00 -0.80
CA LEU A 36 -0.35 -0.56 -1.92
C LEU A 36 -0.57 0.92 -2.27
N ASP A 37 -1.82 1.37 -2.40
CA ASP A 37 -2.15 2.78 -2.68
C ASP A 37 -1.60 3.70 -1.58
N VAL A 38 -1.77 3.31 -0.31
CA VAL A 38 -1.20 4.04 0.82
C VAL A 38 0.33 4.08 0.73
N GLY A 39 0.97 2.94 0.46
CA GLY A 39 2.43 2.84 0.34
C GLY A 39 3.00 3.73 -0.78
N GLU A 40 2.31 3.78 -1.92
CA GLU A 40 2.65 4.65 -3.06
C GLU A 40 2.54 6.13 -2.67
N LYS A 41 1.44 6.55 -2.03
CA LYS A 41 1.29 7.94 -1.55
C LYS A 41 2.36 8.34 -0.55
N VAL A 42 2.80 7.42 0.32
CA VAL A 42 3.93 7.66 1.23
C VAL A 42 5.23 7.86 0.46
N ARG A 43 5.49 7.02 -0.55
CA ARG A 43 6.67 7.15 -1.41
C ARG A 43 6.69 8.50 -2.13
N ASP A 44 5.56 8.87 -2.74
CA ASP A 44 5.44 10.12 -3.49
C ASP A 44 5.68 11.33 -2.59
N ALA A 45 5.09 11.34 -1.39
CA ALA A 45 5.30 12.40 -0.41
C ALA A 45 6.77 12.51 0.03
N ARG A 46 7.45 11.37 0.24
CA ARG A 46 8.88 11.33 0.55
C ARG A 46 9.72 11.92 -0.58
N GLU A 47 9.43 11.52 -1.81
CA GLU A 47 10.18 11.94 -3.00
C GLU A 47 9.96 13.42 -3.30
N ALA A 48 8.73 13.92 -3.13
CA ALA A 48 8.43 15.35 -3.22
C ALA A 48 9.18 16.18 -2.17
N ALA A 49 9.46 15.62 -1.00
CA ALA A 49 10.30 16.22 0.03
C ALA A 49 11.82 16.09 -0.24
N GLY A 50 12.22 15.43 -1.34
CA GLY A 50 13.62 15.24 -1.73
C GLY A 50 14.40 14.30 -0.81
N LEU A 51 13.71 13.43 -0.06
CA LEU A 51 14.35 12.55 0.93
C LEU A 51 14.54 11.14 0.39
N SER A 52 15.64 10.50 0.76
CA SER A 52 15.79 9.05 0.67
C SER A 52 15.00 8.33 1.77
N GLN A 53 14.76 7.02 1.61
CA GLN A 53 14.12 6.20 2.64
C GLN A 53 14.90 6.21 3.96
N ARG A 54 16.25 6.32 3.92
CA ARG A 54 17.09 6.41 5.12
C ARG A 54 16.87 7.72 5.87
N GLU A 55 16.74 8.83 5.14
CA GLU A 55 16.52 10.15 5.74
C GLU A 55 15.13 10.24 6.36
N LEU A 56 14.09 9.75 5.66
CA LEU A 56 12.76 9.66 6.25
C LEU A 56 12.75 8.78 7.51
N ALA A 57 13.42 7.62 7.45
CA ALA A 57 13.54 6.73 8.60
C ALA A 57 14.20 7.41 9.81
N ALA A 58 15.26 8.18 9.58
CA ALA A 58 15.93 8.94 10.63
C ALA A 58 14.99 9.98 11.27
N ARG A 59 14.22 10.72 10.45
CA ARG A 59 13.22 11.69 10.96
C ARG A 59 12.09 11.01 11.74
N MET A 60 11.68 9.82 11.31
CA MET A 60 10.64 9.03 11.98
C MET A 60 11.15 8.27 13.22
N GLY A 61 12.47 8.25 13.48
CA GLY A 61 13.06 7.44 14.55
C GLY A 61 12.90 5.93 14.34
N THR A 62 13.01 5.45 13.09
CA THR A 62 12.84 4.04 12.71
C THR A 62 13.94 3.57 11.76
N SER A 63 13.84 2.32 11.28
CA SER A 63 14.78 1.74 10.32
C SER A 63 14.37 2.01 8.87
N GLN A 64 15.34 2.09 7.96
CA GLN A 64 15.05 2.19 6.52
C GLN A 64 14.24 0.99 6.01
N ALA A 65 14.48 -0.21 6.54
CA ALA A 65 13.70 -1.39 6.20
C ALA A 65 12.22 -1.29 6.65
N ALA A 66 11.92 -0.52 7.70
CA ALA A 66 10.54 -0.23 8.09
C ALA A 66 9.86 0.73 7.11
N VAL A 67 10.58 1.79 6.68
CA VAL A 67 10.08 2.72 5.64
C VAL A 67 9.88 1.99 4.31
N ALA A 68 10.83 1.15 3.88
CA ALA A 68 10.69 0.36 2.66
C ALA A 68 9.47 -0.57 2.70
N ARG A 69 9.20 -1.20 3.84
CA ARG A 69 7.99 -2.02 4.04
C ARG A 69 6.71 -1.20 4.01
N LEU A 70 6.73 -0.01 4.61
CA LEU A 70 5.60 0.92 4.56
C LEU A 70 5.28 1.32 3.11
N GLU A 71 6.28 1.72 2.34
CA GLU A 71 6.12 2.11 0.92
C GLU A 71 5.75 0.94 -0.01
N ALA A 72 6.02 -0.30 0.40
CA ALA A 72 5.66 -1.50 -0.35
C ALA A 72 4.24 -2.01 -0.05
N GLY A 73 3.44 -1.29 0.75
CA GLY A 73 2.13 -1.74 1.19
C GLY A 73 2.17 -2.95 2.13
N GLY A 74 3.29 -3.13 2.84
CA GLY A 74 3.42 -4.20 3.83
C GLY A 74 2.53 -3.96 5.06
N VAL A 75 2.45 -4.99 5.92
CA VAL A 75 1.62 -5.11 7.15
C VAL A 75 1.87 -4.02 8.23
N GLY A 76 2.58 -2.92 7.92
CA GLY A 76 3.02 -1.89 8.87
C GLY A 76 2.36 -0.51 8.76
N ALA A 77 1.44 -0.29 7.82
CA ALA A 77 0.78 1.00 7.59
C ALA A 77 -0.37 1.27 8.59
N THR A 78 -0.07 1.27 9.89
CA THR A 78 -1.05 1.69 10.91
C THR A 78 -1.31 3.19 10.81
N LEU A 79 -2.49 3.67 11.25
CA LEU A 79 -2.77 5.10 11.33
C LEU A 79 -1.70 5.86 12.13
N THR A 80 -1.20 5.25 13.21
CA THR A 80 -0.11 5.80 14.02
C THR A 80 1.20 5.92 13.23
N THR A 81 1.53 4.91 12.40
CA THR A 81 2.71 4.95 11.52
C THR A 81 2.57 6.08 10.49
N LEU A 82 1.39 6.20 9.86
CA LEU A 82 1.10 7.23 8.87
C LEU A 82 1.16 8.63 9.50
N GLN A 83 0.67 8.80 10.72
CA GLN A 83 0.74 10.07 11.43
C GLN A 83 2.19 10.47 11.75
N LYS A 84 3.04 9.52 12.20
CA LYS A 84 4.46 9.78 12.42
C LYS A 84 5.21 10.13 11.14
N MET A 85 4.90 9.44 10.04
CA MET A 85 5.46 9.73 8.72
C MET A 85 5.06 11.13 8.25
N ALA A 86 3.78 11.48 8.35
CA ALA A 86 3.28 12.79 7.96
C ALA A 86 3.95 13.90 8.78
N ALA A 87 4.07 13.73 10.11
CA ALA A 87 4.80 14.67 10.96
C ALA A 87 6.28 14.82 10.55
N ALA A 88 6.96 13.74 10.17
CA ALA A 88 8.35 13.78 9.69
C ALA A 88 8.53 14.51 8.34
N LEU A 89 7.45 14.67 7.59
CA LEU A 89 7.38 15.36 6.31
C LEU A 89 6.70 16.75 6.40
N ASP A 90 6.30 17.19 7.60
CA ASP A 90 5.48 18.41 7.79
C ASP A 90 4.14 18.38 7.02
N LEU A 91 3.51 17.20 7.01
CA LEU A 91 2.23 16.91 6.36
C LEU A 91 1.18 16.49 7.39
N LYS A 92 -0.08 16.39 6.93
CA LYS A 92 -1.20 15.82 7.68
C LYS A 92 -1.81 14.62 6.95
N VAL A 93 -2.25 13.62 7.71
CA VAL A 93 -3.05 12.50 7.17
C VAL A 93 -4.51 12.94 7.11
N THR A 94 -5.18 12.67 6.00
CA THR A 94 -6.64 12.82 5.83
C THR A 94 -7.20 11.51 5.31
N VAL A 95 -8.36 11.08 5.85
CA VAL A 95 -9.07 9.86 5.41
C VAL A 95 -10.42 10.29 4.86
N GLU A 96 -10.72 9.86 3.65
CA GLU A 96 -11.99 10.10 2.95
C GLU A 96 -12.64 8.75 2.62
N LEU A 97 -13.96 8.67 2.74
CA LEU A 97 -14.75 7.49 2.39
C LEU A 97 -15.61 7.82 1.17
N SER A 98 -15.52 6.99 0.14
CA SER A 98 -16.31 7.10 -1.09
C SER A 98 -17.12 5.83 -1.34
N ALA A 99 -18.10 5.90 -2.25
CA ALA A 99 -18.87 4.73 -2.63
C ALA A 99 -17.96 3.61 -3.18
N ALA A 100 -18.16 2.39 -2.71
CA ALA A 100 -17.56 1.21 -3.33
C ALA A 100 -18.17 1.05 -4.74
N SER A 101 -17.33 1.17 -5.77
CA SER A 101 -17.73 1.01 -7.18
C SER A 101 -17.48 -0.41 -7.65
#